data_AF-A0A370VUP0-F1
#
_entry.id   AF-A0A370VUP0-F1
#
_cell.length_a   1.000
_cell.length_b   1.000
_cell.length_c   1.000
_cell.angle_alpha   90.00
_cell.angle_beta   90.00
_cell.angle_gamma   90.00
#
_symmetry.space_group_name_H-M   'P 1'
#
loop_
_entity.id
_entity.type
_entity.pdbx_description
1 polymer ?
#
loop_
_entity_poly.entity_id
_entity_poly.type
_entity_poly.pdbx_seq_one_letter_code
_entity_poly.pdbx_strand_id
1 'polypeptide(L)'
;MLRERGFVALDADEDGFCRWFDRADGEAVTDPPYPVPAGWLDRYGWETVREWVEALATDSRSRVAFMCGSAENEADILDLFDAVVCLAIDGETLRHRLATRTTNPFGRHPEELAAALRWNPLTRTIYERHGATIIDASRPLAEVVDSVIAAVQER
;
A
#
# COMPACT_ATOMS: atom_id res chain seq x y z
N MET A 1 16.06 2.62 1.02
CA MET A 1 16.28 1.88 -0.25
C MET A 1 15.93 2.68 -1.51
N LEU A 2 14.66 2.87 -1.90
CA LEU A 2 14.35 3.66 -3.12
C LEU A 2 14.88 5.10 -3.05
N ARG A 3 14.68 5.77 -1.89
CA ARG A 3 15.26 7.10 -1.61
C ARG A 3 16.80 7.11 -1.68
N GLU A 4 17.46 6.05 -1.19
CA GLU A 4 18.93 5.89 -1.27
C GLU A 4 19.42 5.68 -2.71
N ARG A 5 18.57 5.16 -3.58
CA ARG A 5 18.81 5.03 -5.03
C ARG A 5 18.45 6.32 -5.80
N GLY A 6 18.09 7.41 -5.10
CA GLY A 6 17.84 8.73 -5.69
C GLY A 6 16.40 8.97 -6.16
N PHE A 7 15.48 8.03 -5.91
CA PHE A 7 14.07 8.19 -6.30
C PHE A 7 13.25 8.91 -5.23
N VAL A 8 12.20 9.61 -5.67
CA VAL A 8 11.13 10.04 -4.77
C VAL A 8 10.33 8.80 -4.39
N ALA A 9 10.19 8.53 -3.10
CA ALA A 9 9.36 7.43 -2.61
C ALA A 9 8.57 7.93 -1.41
N LEU A 10 7.26 7.79 -1.46
CA LEU A 10 6.30 8.29 -0.48
C LEU A 10 5.53 7.12 0.11
N ASP A 11 5.28 7.18 1.40
CA ASP A 11 4.47 6.23 2.14
C ASP A 11 3.03 6.79 2.22
N ALA A 12 2.06 6.07 1.68
CA ALA A 12 0.69 6.55 1.61
C ALA A 12 0.07 6.77 3.00
N ASP A 13 0.49 5.97 3.98
CA ASP A 13 -0.03 6.02 5.34
C ASP A 13 0.65 7.13 6.15
N GLU A 14 1.97 7.30 6.01
CA GLU A 14 2.75 8.27 6.80
C GLU A 14 2.83 9.67 6.15
N ASP A 15 2.89 9.75 4.82
CA ASP A 15 3.00 11.03 4.09
C ASP A 15 1.62 11.67 3.82
N GLY A 16 0.56 11.17 4.46
CA GLY A 16 -0.76 11.78 4.48
C GLY A 16 -1.51 11.66 3.16
N PHE A 17 -1.40 10.52 2.47
CA PHE A 17 -2.22 10.23 1.29
C PHE A 17 -3.52 9.50 1.64
N CYS A 18 -3.54 8.84 2.80
CA CYS A 18 -4.67 8.05 3.24
C CYS A 18 -5.34 8.64 4.49
N ARG A 19 -6.62 8.33 4.65
CA ARG A 19 -7.41 8.69 5.83
C ARG A 19 -8.41 7.61 6.20
N TRP A 20 -8.82 7.63 7.46
CA TRP A 20 -9.97 6.86 7.91
C TRP A 20 -11.25 7.57 7.48
N PHE A 21 -12.25 6.79 7.09
CA PHE A 21 -13.60 7.27 6.81
C PHE A 21 -14.65 6.36 7.45
N ASP A 22 -15.79 6.91 7.85
CA ASP A 22 -16.94 6.10 8.28
C ASP A 22 -17.68 5.59 7.04
N ARG A 23 -17.85 4.27 6.92
CA ARG A 23 -18.53 3.65 5.78
C ARG A 23 -20.02 4.00 5.73
N ALA A 24 -20.60 4.47 6.84
CA ALA A 24 -22.02 4.80 6.93
C ALA A 24 -22.37 6.13 6.23
N ASP A 25 -21.50 7.13 6.31
CA ASP A 25 -21.74 8.48 5.78
C ASP A 25 -20.63 9.01 4.86
N GLY A 26 -19.48 8.33 4.79
CA GLY A 26 -18.31 8.72 4.00
C GLY A 26 -17.42 9.79 4.66
N GLU A 27 -17.76 10.22 5.88
CA GLU A 27 -17.07 11.32 6.54
C GLU A 27 -15.69 10.90 7.06
N ALA A 28 -14.74 11.85 7.02
CA ALA A 28 -13.39 11.64 7.51
C ALA A 28 -13.36 11.49 9.04
N VAL A 29 -12.66 10.48 9.53
CA VAL A 29 -12.41 10.32 10.96
C VAL A 29 -11.19 11.15 11.35
N THR A 30 -11.43 12.18 12.16
CA THR A 30 -10.37 12.98 12.77
C THR A 30 -10.04 12.39 14.14
N ASP A 31 -8.81 11.89 14.34
CA ASP A 31 -8.31 11.25 15.58
C ASP A 31 -8.79 9.80 15.83
N PRO A 32 -8.40 8.83 14.99
CA PRO A 32 -8.71 7.42 15.21
C PRO A 32 -7.97 6.86 16.44
N PRO A 33 -8.60 5.97 17.23
CA PRO A 33 -7.93 5.31 18.35
C PRO A 33 -6.81 4.38 17.87
N TYR A 34 -5.72 4.30 18.64
CA TYR A 34 -4.64 3.34 18.38
C TYR A 34 -4.27 2.55 19.65
N PRO A 35 -4.31 1.20 19.63
CA PRO A 35 -4.77 0.34 18.54
C PRO A 35 -6.29 0.48 18.31
N VAL A 36 -6.74 0.17 17.09
CA VAL A 36 -8.17 0.21 16.77
C VAL A 36 -8.94 -0.86 17.56
N PRO A 37 -10.14 -0.57 18.09
CA PRO A 37 -10.92 -1.55 18.84
C PRO A 37 -11.52 -2.63 17.93
N ALA A 38 -11.94 -3.74 18.53
CA ALA A 38 -12.66 -4.80 17.81
C ALA A 38 -13.92 -4.24 17.12
N GLY A 39 -14.16 -4.65 15.87
CA GLY A 39 -15.26 -4.15 15.04
C GLY A 39 -15.02 -2.77 14.40
N TRP A 40 -13.86 -2.13 14.64
CA TRP A 40 -13.53 -0.85 13.99
C TRP A 40 -13.55 -0.96 12.46
N LEU A 41 -12.93 -2.01 11.92
CA LEU A 41 -12.82 -2.24 10.46
C LEU A 41 -14.18 -2.54 9.78
N ASP A 42 -15.21 -2.88 10.55
CA ASP A 42 -16.56 -3.11 10.02
C ASP A 42 -17.29 -1.78 9.77
N ARG A 43 -17.00 -0.76 10.58
CA ARG A 43 -17.63 0.57 10.48
C ARG A 43 -16.78 1.55 9.69
N TYR A 44 -15.47 1.50 9.86
CA TYR A 44 -14.55 2.46 9.26
C TYR A 44 -13.69 1.78 8.20
N GLY A 45 -13.38 2.52 7.15
CA GLY A 45 -12.48 2.10 6.08
C GLY A 45 -11.24 2.98 5.98
N TRP A 46 -10.24 2.47 5.28
CA TRP A 46 -9.03 3.20 4.95
C TRP A 46 -9.04 3.54 3.46
N GLU A 47 -9.03 4.83 3.12
CA GLU A 47 -9.07 5.30 1.74
C GLU A 47 -7.91 6.23 1.42
N THR A 48 -7.44 6.17 0.17
CA THR A 48 -6.53 7.16 -0.40
C THR A 48 -7.34 8.32 -0.96
N VAL A 49 -6.93 9.55 -0.65
CA VAL A 49 -7.57 10.76 -1.19
C VAL A 49 -7.00 11.06 -2.58
N ARG A 50 -7.84 10.91 -3.60
CA ARG A 50 -7.47 11.07 -5.01
C ARG A 50 -6.78 12.40 -5.29
N GLU A 51 -7.30 13.50 -4.75
CA GLU A 51 -6.79 14.85 -5.00
C GLU A 51 -5.31 15.00 -4.59
N TRP A 52 -4.89 14.28 -3.54
CA TRP A 52 -3.49 14.26 -3.10
C TRP A 52 -2.61 13.48 -4.06
N VAL A 53 -3.12 12.38 -4.64
CA VAL A 53 -2.44 11.60 -5.68
C VAL A 53 -2.33 12.40 -6.98
N GLU A 54 -3.36 13.16 -7.36
CA GLU A 54 -3.34 14.03 -8.54
C GLU A 54 -2.30 15.15 -8.42
N ALA A 55 -2.19 15.75 -7.23
CA ALA A 55 -1.14 16.72 -6.94
C ALA A 55 0.26 16.09 -7.06
N LEU A 56 0.44 14.89 -6.48
CA LEU A 56 1.70 14.15 -6.61
C LEU A 56 2.05 13.83 -8.07
N ALA A 57 1.08 13.35 -8.86
CA ALA A 57 1.26 13.05 -10.27
C ALA A 57 1.66 14.32 -11.06
N THR A 58 1.06 15.46 -10.73
CA THR A 58 1.40 16.75 -11.34
C THR A 58 2.83 17.20 -10.98
N ASP A 59 3.22 17.08 -9.72
CA ASP A 59 4.56 17.45 -9.23
C ASP A 59 5.66 16.50 -9.71
N SER A 60 5.29 15.28 -10.12
CA SER A 60 6.20 14.24 -10.58
C SER A 60 6.33 14.16 -12.10
N ARG A 61 5.74 15.10 -12.87
CA ARG A 61 5.79 15.08 -14.34
C ARG A 61 7.20 15.01 -14.96
N SER A 62 8.23 15.43 -14.22
CA SER A 62 9.62 15.45 -14.70
C SER A 62 10.51 14.37 -14.09
N ARG A 63 9.98 13.49 -13.22
CA ARG A 63 10.76 12.48 -12.49
C ARG A 63 9.90 11.32 -12.01
N VAL A 64 10.49 10.12 -11.90
CA VAL A 64 9.80 8.98 -11.30
C VAL A 64 9.59 9.21 -9.80
N ALA A 65 8.33 9.10 -9.36
CA ALA A 65 7.95 9.05 -7.96
C ALA A 65 7.20 7.75 -7.67
N PHE A 66 7.57 7.09 -6.58
CA PHE A 66 6.91 5.90 -6.07
C PHE A 66 5.98 6.30 -4.94
N MET A 67 4.75 5.81 -4.98
CA MET A 67 3.83 5.83 -3.85
C MET A 67 3.67 4.40 -3.35
N CYS A 68 3.92 4.17 -2.08
CA CYS A 68 3.88 2.87 -1.44
C CYS A 68 2.77 2.86 -0.39
N GLY A 69 1.85 1.91 -0.49
CA GLY A 69 0.75 1.78 0.45
C GLY A 69 -0.43 1.10 -0.22
N SER A 70 -1.42 0.74 0.57
CA SER A 70 -2.63 0.09 0.07
C SER A 70 -3.85 0.60 0.82
N ALA A 71 -4.91 0.87 0.08
CA ALA A 71 -6.19 1.34 0.60
C ALA A 71 -7.34 0.58 -0.07
N GLU A 72 -8.55 0.75 0.43
CA GLU A 72 -9.69 -0.01 -0.08
C GLU A 72 -10.17 0.48 -1.45
N ASN A 73 -9.93 1.76 -1.75
CA ASN A 73 -10.35 2.44 -2.96
C ASN A 73 -9.22 2.56 -4.01
N GLU A 74 -8.23 1.66 -3.99
CA GLU A 74 -7.09 1.71 -4.93
C GLU A 74 -7.53 1.79 -6.39
N ALA A 75 -8.58 1.07 -6.77
CA ALA A 75 -9.14 1.10 -8.12
C ALA A 75 -9.53 2.51 -8.58
N ASP A 76 -9.85 3.40 -7.64
CA ASP A 76 -10.21 4.79 -7.89
C ASP A 76 -9.00 5.69 -8.06
N ILE A 77 -7.77 5.20 -8.03
CA ILE A 77 -6.56 6.01 -8.29
C ILE A 77 -5.60 5.35 -9.28
N LEU A 78 -5.82 4.09 -9.67
CA LEU A 78 -4.91 3.34 -10.56
C LEU A 78 -4.67 4.05 -11.90
N ASP A 79 -5.63 4.83 -12.41
CA ASP A 79 -5.52 5.63 -13.63
C ASP A 79 -4.52 6.78 -13.53
N LEU A 80 -4.12 7.17 -12.32
CA LEU A 80 -3.15 8.23 -12.06
C LEU A 80 -1.69 7.74 -12.10
N PHE A 81 -1.47 6.43 -12.23
CA PHE A 81 -0.15 5.83 -12.22
C PHE A 81 0.25 5.36 -13.62
N ASP A 82 1.46 5.73 -14.06
CA ASP A 82 2.05 5.23 -15.32
C ASP A 82 2.37 3.72 -15.24
N ALA A 83 2.69 3.24 -14.03
CA ALA A 83 3.00 1.86 -13.74
C ALA A 83 2.54 1.48 -12.33
N VAL A 84 1.99 0.27 -12.21
CA VAL A 84 1.54 -0.31 -10.94
C VAL A 84 2.38 -1.55 -10.66
N VAL A 85 2.92 -1.66 -9.46
CA VAL A 85 3.76 -2.79 -9.04
C VAL A 85 3.15 -3.42 -7.79
N CYS A 86 2.90 -4.72 -7.84
CA CYS A 86 2.38 -5.48 -6.70
C CYS A 86 3.48 -6.35 -6.11
N LEU A 87 3.83 -6.10 -4.85
CA LEU A 87 4.78 -6.91 -4.08
C LEU A 87 4.05 -8.09 -3.45
N ALA A 88 4.13 -9.26 -4.10
CA ALA A 88 3.49 -10.48 -3.61
C ALA A 88 4.44 -11.25 -2.67
N ILE A 89 3.90 -11.73 -1.56
CA ILE A 89 4.60 -12.67 -0.66
C ILE A 89 3.70 -13.85 -0.33
N ASP A 90 4.30 -14.97 0.04
CA ASP A 90 3.55 -16.10 0.57
C ASP A 90 3.04 -15.82 2.00
N GLY A 91 2.01 -16.56 2.42
CA GLY A 91 1.36 -16.34 3.72
C GLY A 91 2.27 -16.62 4.92
N GLU A 92 3.28 -17.49 4.79
CA GLU A 92 4.24 -17.77 5.86
C GLU A 92 5.19 -16.58 6.05
N THR A 93 5.74 -16.06 4.94
CA THR A 93 6.54 -14.84 4.91
C THR A 93 5.77 -13.64 5.46
N LEU A 94 4.48 -13.47 5.09
CA LEU A 94 3.63 -12.39 5.61
C LEU A 94 3.49 -12.49 7.14
N ARG A 95 3.15 -13.68 7.67
CA ARG A 95 3.04 -13.92 9.12
C ARG A 95 4.34 -13.60 9.84
N HIS A 96 5.46 -14.10 9.33
CA HIS A 96 6.77 -13.89 9.94
C HIS A 96 7.15 -12.41 9.98
N ARG A 97 6.93 -11.67 8.89
CA ARG A 97 7.25 -10.25 8.81
C ARG A 97 6.35 -9.40 9.70
N LEU A 98 5.05 -9.67 9.76
CA LEU A 98 4.14 -8.95 10.66
C LEU A 98 4.49 -9.20 12.14
N ALA A 99 4.91 -10.41 12.50
CA ALA A 99 5.30 -10.76 13.86
C ALA A 99 6.63 -10.11 14.30
N THR A 100 7.56 -9.89 13.37
CA THR A 100 8.93 -9.43 13.68
C THR A 100 9.19 -7.95 13.36
N ARG A 101 8.37 -7.31 12.51
CA ARG A 101 8.57 -5.90 12.14
C ARG A 101 8.44 -4.98 13.35
N THR A 102 9.29 -3.96 13.44
CA THR A 102 9.31 -2.99 14.54
C THR A 102 8.76 -1.61 14.16
N THR A 103 8.51 -1.35 12.88
CA THR A 103 8.16 -0.03 12.35
C THR A 103 6.66 0.27 12.40
N ASN A 104 5.84 -0.60 11.82
CA ASN A 104 4.39 -0.45 11.80
C ASN A 104 3.73 -1.53 12.69
N PRO A 105 2.92 -1.15 13.68
CA PRO A 105 2.31 -2.10 14.62
C PRO A 105 1.07 -2.85 14.09
N PHE A 106 0.49 -2.46 12.95
CA PHE A 106 -0.64 -3.17 12.32
C PHE A 106 -0.30 -4.65 12.01
N GLY A 107 -1.28 -5.54 12.03
CA GLY A 107 -1.09 -6.97 11.75
C GLY A 107 -0.47 -7.77 12.89
N ARG A 108 -0.21 -7.14 14.05
CA ARG A 108 0.18 -7.83 15.28
C ARG A 108 -1.02 -8.34 16.07
N HIS A 109 -2.18 -7.70 15.92
CA HIS A 109 -3.41 -8.16 16.54
C HIS A 109 -4.04 -9.30 15.71
N PRO A 110 -4.68 -10.30 16.35
CA PRO A 110 -5.26 -11.44 15.65
C PRO A 110 -6.25 -11.06 14.54
N GLU A 111 -7.06 -10.02 14.74
CA GLU A 111 -8.03 -9.55 13.76
C GLU A 111 -7.35 -8.93 12.53
N GLU A 112 -6.35 -8.08 12.75
CA GLU A 112 -5.55 -7.45 11.69
C GLU A 112 -4.73 -8.50 10.92
N LEU A 113 -4.14 -9.47 11.62
CA LEU A 113 -3.41 -10.58 11.00
C LEU A 113 -4.35 -11.44 10.14
N ALA A 114 -5.54 -11.75 10.65
CA ALA A 114 -6.54 -12.49 9.90
C ALA A 114 -7.01 -11.70 8.67
N ALA A 115 -7.20 -10.39 8.77
CA ALA A 115 -7.51 -9.53 7.64
C ALA A 115 -6.39 -9.54 6.60
N ALA A 116 -5.14 -9.31 7.00
CA ALA A 116 -3.98 -9.31 6.11
C ALA A 116 -3.84 -10.64 5.36
N LEU A 117 -4.04 -11.77 6.05
CA LEU A 117 -3.96 -13.10 5.42
C LEU A 117 -5.10 -13.39 4.45
N ARG A 118 -6.30 -12.88 4.70
CA ARG A 118 -7.42 -12.97 3.75
C ARG A 118 -7.19 -12.11 2.52
N TRP A 119 -6.65 -10.91 2.70
CA TRP A 119 -6.42 -9.96 1.61
C TRP A 119 -5.24 -10.35 0.71
N ASN A 120 -4.14 -10.85 1.26
CA ASN A 120 -2.91 -11.16 0.51
C ASN A 120 -3.11 -11.92 -0.82
N PRO A 121 -3.87 -13.05 -0.90
CA PRO A 121 -4.10 -13.73 -2.17
C PRO A 121 -5.05 -12.98 -3.12
N LEU A 122 -5.99 -12.20 -2.57
CA LEU A 122 -6.94 -11.41 -3.35
C LEU A 122 -6.23 -10.22 -4.01
N THR A 123 -5.40 -9.49 -3.25
CA THR A 123 -4.62 -8.36 -3.71
C THR A 123 -3.82 -8.73 -4.96
N ARG A 124 -3.04 -9.83 -4.92
CA ARG A 124 -2.32 -10.30 -6.11
C ARG A 124 -3.22 -10.46 -7.33
N THR A 125 -4.35 -11.14 -7.17
CA THR A 125 -5.28 -11.43 -8.28
C THR A 125 -5.91 -10.15 -8.85
N ILE A 126 -6.25 -9.19 -7.98
CA ILE A 126 -6.82 -7.90 -8.36
C ILE A 126 -5.79 -7.11 -9.16
N TYR A 127 -4.58 -6.95 -8.62
CA TYR A 127 -3.52 -6.21 -9.27
C TYR A 127 -3.07 -6.82 -10.60
N GLU A 128 -3.01 -8.16 -10.70
CA GLU A 128 -2.78 -8.87 -11.97
C GLU A 128 -3.83 -8.48 -13.03
N ARG A 129 -5.11 -8.39 -12.67
CA ARG A 129 -6.20 -8.00 -13.59
C ARG A 129 -6.10 -6.54 -14.04
N HIS A 130 -5.53 -5.68 -13.21
CA HIS A 130 -5.28 -4.28 -13.53
C HIS A 130 -3.95 -4.05 -14.28
N GLY A 131 -3.26 -5.12 -14.69
CA GLY A 131 -2.03 -5.01 -15.49
C GLY A 131 -0.79 -4.62 -14.68
N ALA A 132 -0.83 -4.80 -13.36
CA ALA A 132 0.31 -4.53 -12.50
C ALA A 132 1.45 -5.54 -12.74
N THR A 133 2.68 -5.07 -12.61
CA THR A 133 3.87 -5.94 -12.59
C THR A 133 3.95 -6.63 -11.23
N ILE A 134 3.82 -7.96 -11.22
CA ILE A 134 3.90 -8.74 -9.98
C ILE A 134 5.35 -9.10 -9.68
N ILE A 135 5.81 -8.73 -8.50
CA ILE A 135 7.18 -9.01 -8.04
C ILE A 135 7.09 -9.87 -6.78
N ASP A 136 7.82 -10.98 -6.79
CA ASP A 136 8.01 -11.82 -5.60
C ASP A 136 8.89 -11.07 -4.58
N ALA A 137 8.25 -10.59 -3.53
CA ALA A 137 8.87 -9.85 -2.45
C ALA A 137 9.35 -10.76 -1.29
N SER A 138 9.29 -12.09 -1.43
CA SER A 138 9.94 -13.04 -0.52
C SER A 138 11.44 -13.13 -0.77
N ARG A 139 11.92 -12.64 -1.93
CA ARG A 139 13.35 -12.52 -2.29
C ARG A 139 14.10 -11.51 -1.42
N PRO A 140 15.45 -11.53 -1.41
CA PRO A 140 16.26 -10.53 -0.73
C PRO A 140 15.88 -9.10 -1.12
N LEU A 141 15.84 -8.19 -0.14
CA LEU A 141 15.37 -6.81 -0.32
C LEU A 141 16.05 -6.08 -1.48
N ALA A 142 17.37 -6.28 -1.67
CA ALA A 142 18.10 -5.65 -2.77
C ALA A 142 17.55 -6.08 -4.15
N GLU A 143 17.27 -7.38 -4.34
CA GLU A 143 16.74 -7.92 -5.58
C GLU A 143 15.31 -7.43 -5.85
N VAL A 144 14.51 -7.30 -4.79
CA VAL A 144 13.14 -6.75 -4.90
C VAL A 144 13.20 -5.30 -5.34
N VAL A 145 14.07 -4.48 -4.72
CA VAL A 145 14.25 -3.07 -5.08
C VAL A 145 14.72 -2.92 -6.53
N ASP A 146 15.68 -3.74 -6.96
CA ASP A 146 16.16 -3.72 -8.35
C ASP A 146 15.05 -4.10 -9.34
N SER A 147 14.21 -5.08 -8.99
CA SER A 147 13.05 -5.49 -9.81
C SER A 147 12.00 -4.39 -9.90
N VAL A 148 11.73 -3.68 -8.80
CA VAL A 148 10.79 -2.54 -8.77
C VAL A 148 11.28 -1.41 -9.69
N ILE A 149 12.58 -1.08 -9.61
CA ILE A 149 13.18 -0.04 -10.46
C ILE A 149 13.11 -0.44 -11.93
N ALA A 150 13.45 -1.69 -12.28
CA ALA A 150 13.36 -2.18 -13.64
C ALA A 150 11.94 -2.08 -14.21
N ALA A 151 10.93 -2.43 -13.41
CA ALA A 151 9.52 -2.42 -13.83
C ALA A 151 8.99 -1.05 -14.27
N VAL A 152 9.60 0.05 -13.80
CA VAL A 152 9.18 1.42 -14.13
C VAL A 152 10.11 2.11 -15.15
N GLN A 153 11.30 1.55 -15.42
CA GLN A 153 12.25 2.09 -16.39
C GLN A 153 12.06 1.53 -17.80
N GLU A 154 11.38 0.40 -17.94
CA GLU A 154 11.11 -0.25 -19.23
C GLU A 154 9.86 0.30 -19.95
N ARG A 155 9.27 1.39 -19.45
CA ARG A 155 8.07 2.04 -20.01
C ARG A 155 8.36 3.48 -20.42
#